data_AF-A0A7Y0LWY4-F1
#
_entry.id   AF-A0A7Y0LWY4-F1
#
_cell.length_a   1.000
_cell.length_b   1.000
_cell.length_c   1.000
_cell.angle_alpha   90.00
_cell.angle_beta   90.00
_cell.angle_gamma   90.00
#
_symmetry.space_group_name_H-M   'P 1'
#
loop_
_entity.id
_entity.type
_entity.pdbx_description
1 polymer ?
#
loop_
_entity_poly.entity_id
_entity_poly.type
_entity_poly.pdbx_seq_one_letter_code
_entity_poly.pdbx_strand_id
1 'polypeptide(L)' 'MIAMEDWAEIRRLHRAEGVPIKELSRRLGVARNTVRAALASDAPPRYERAASGSVVDA' A
#
# COMPACT_ATOMS: atom_id res chain seq x y z
N MET A 1 2.21 6.67 -6.59
CA MET A 1 1.78 5.26 -6.63
C MET A 1 2.21 4.64 -5.30
N ILE A 2 1.37 3.85 -4.63
CA ILE A 2 1.71 3.25 -3.31
C ILE A 2 2.59 2.02 -3.49
N ALA A 3 3.46 1.75 -2.51
CA ALA A 3 4.27 0.54 -2.51
C ALA A 3 3.38 -0.71 -2.34
N MET A 4 3.91 -1.86 -2.79
CA MET A 4 3.26 -3.18 -2.60
C MET A 4 2.99 -3.47 -1.13
N GLU A 5 3.92 -3.09 -0.25
CA GLU A 5 3.82 -3.24 1.20
C GLU A 5 2.69 -2.38 1.78
N ASP A 6 2.60 -1.10 1.41
CA ASP A 6 1.49 -0.23 1.85
C ASP A 6 0.13 -0.75 1.37
N TRP A 7 0.06 -1.25 0.14
CA TRP A 7 -1.16 -1.85 -0.40
C TRP A 7 -1.60 -3.08 0.41
N ALA A 8 -0.66 -3.98 0.71
CA ALA A 8 -0.92 -5.18 1.49
C ALA A 8 -1.35 -4.83 2.92
N GLU A 9 -0.68 -3.85 3.54
CA GLU A 9 -0.98 -3.40 4.90
C GLU A 9 -2.37 -2.74 5.00
N ILE A 10 -2.72 -1.86 4.05
CA ILE A 10 -4.07 -1.26 3.97
C ILE A 10 -5.14 -2.36 3.91
N ARG A 11 -4.93 -3.38 3.07
CA ARG A 11 -5.87 -4.48 2.93
C ARG A 11 -5.96 -5.34 4.18
N ARG A 12 -4.83 -5.65 4.83
CA ARG A 12 -4.80 -6.43 6.08
C ARG A 12 -5.58 -5.73 7.16
N LEU A 13 -5.23 -4.47 7.43
CA LEU A 13 -5.85 -3.66 8.48
C LEU A 13 -7.37 -3.48 8.24
N HIS A 14 -7.81 -3.29 6.99
CA HIS A 14 -9.24 -3.15 6.74
C HIS A 14 -10.01 -4.48 6.78
N ARG A 15 -9.54 -5.51 6.06
CA ARG A 15 -10.29 -6.77 5.88
C ARG A 15 -10.17 -7.72 7.06
N ALA A 16 -9.02 -7.77 7.74
CA ALA A 16 -8.81 -8.65 8.89
C ALA A 16 -9.15 -7.97 10.22
N GLU A 17 -8.77 -6.70 10.37
CA GLU A 17 -8.92 -5.97 11.64
C GLU A 17 -10.11 -4.99 11.65
N GLY A 18 -10.80 -4.81 10.50
CA GLY A 18 -11.98 -3.94 10.41
C GLY A 18 -11.67 -2.44 10.52
N VAL A 19 -10.41 -2.04 10.38
CA VAL A 19 -9.99 -0.65 10.58
C VAL A 19 -10.65 0.26 9.51
N PRO A 20 -11.36 1.34 9.89
CA PRO A 20 -12.08 2.17 8.94
C PRO A 20 -11.13 3.00 8.05
N ILE A 21 -11.56 3.31 6.83
CA ILE A 21 -10.79 4.07 5.82
C ILE A 21 -10.24 5.40 6.35
N LYS A 22 -11.03 6.11 7.17
CA LYS A 22 -10.62 7.39 7.77
C LYS A 22 -9.43 7.21 8.72
N GLU A 23 -9.40 6.11 9.46
CA GLU A 23 -8.33 5.80 10.39
C GLU A 23 -7.07 5.34 9.64
N LEU A 24 -7.22 4.50 8.61
CA LEU A 24 -6.12 4.11 7.73
C LEU A 24 -5.42 5.33 7.11
N SER A 25 -6.21 6.28 6.61
CA SER A 25 -5.68 7.52 6.04
C SER A 25 -4.87 8.34 7.04
N ARG A 26 -5.28 8.35 8.33
CA ARG A 26 -4.57 9.07 9.39
C ARG A 26 -3.29 8.34 9.82
N ARG A 27 -3.37 7.02 10.01
CA ARG A 27 -2.24 6.20 10.48
C ARG A 27 -1.12 6.11 9.45
N LEU A 28 -1.48 5.91 8.19
CA LEU A 28 -0.53 5.68 7.09
C LEU A 28 -0.18 6.96 6.31
N GLY A 29 -0.83 8.10 6.61
CA GLY A 29 -0.59 9.37 5.92
C GLY A 29 -1.02 9.38 4.44
N VAL A 30 -1.78 8.38 3.99
CA VAL A 30 -2.24 8.27 2.60
C VAL A 30 -3.60 8.91 2.41
N ALA A 31 -3.86 9.42 1.19
CA ALA A 31 -5.17 9.96 0.85
C ALA A 31 -6.26 8.86 0.94
N ARG A 32 -7.47 9.23 1.40
CA ARG A 32 -8.62 8.30 1.45
C ARG A 32 -8.94 7.64 0.10
N ASN A 33 -8.69 8.33 -1.00
CA ASN A 33 -8.91 7.81 -2.35
C ASN A 33 -7.90 6.70 -2.69
N THR A 34 -6.67 6.82 -2.19
CA THR A 34 -5.64 5.79 -2.30
C THR A 34 -6.01 4.54 -1.52
N VAL A 35 -6.53 4.71 -0.30
CA VAL A 35 -7.05 3.58 0.50
C VAL A 35 -8.19 2.88 -0.25
N ARG A 36 -9.15 3.62 -0.80
CA ARG A 36 -10.24 3.04 -1.59
C ARG A 36 -9.74 2.29 -2.81
N ALA A 37 -8.77 2.86 -3.54
CA ALA A 37 -8.16 2.20 -4.69
C ALA A 37 -7.44 0.90 -4.30
N ALA A 38 -6.71 0.90 -3.18
CA ALA A 38 -6.03 -0.29 -2.66
C ALA A 38 -7.02 -1.39 -2.26
N LEU A 39 -8.15 -1.04 -1.65
CA LEU A 39 -9.19 -2.00 -1.23
C LEU A 39 -10.00 -2.55 -2.40
N ALA A 40 -10.22 -1.74 -3.44
CA ALA A 40 -10.95 -2.12 -4.65
C ALA A 40 -10.11 -3.00 -5.60
N SER A 41 -8.79 -2.94 -5.50
CA SER A 41 -7.90 -3.78 -6.31
C SER A 41 -7.63 -5.12 -5.62
N ASP A 42 -8.01 -6.22 -6.26
CA ASP A 42 -7.74 -7.56 -5.76
C ASP A 42 -6.29 -8.01 -6.00
N ALA A 43 -5.63 -7.39 -6.97
CA ALA A 43 -4.20 -7.55 -7.24
C ALA A 43 -3.42 -6.33 -6.71
N PRO A 44 -2.16 -6.50 -6.31
CA PRO A 44 -1.33 -5.35 -5.98
C PRO A 44 -1.24 -4.37 -7.17
N PRO A 45 -1.05 -3.07 -6.91
CA PRO A 45 -0.67 -2.16 -7.98
C PRO A 45 0.58 -2.73 -8.65
N ARG A 46 0.51 -2.93 -9.97
CA ARG A 46 1.67 -3.33 -10.77
C ARG A 46 2.73 -2.23 -10.66
N TYR A 47 3.67 -2.40 -9.74
CA TYR A 47 4.93 -1.68 -9.73
C TYR A 47 6.03 -2.71 -9.94
N GLU A 48 6.57 -2.75 -11.16
CA GLU A 48 7.84 -3.39 -11.43
C GLU A 48 8.88 -2.66 -10.59
N ARG A 49 9.40 -3.35 -9.56
CA ARG A 49 10.64 -2.93 -8.95
C ARG A 49 11.68 -3.02 -10.08
N ALA A 50 12.04 -1.90 -10.70
CA ALA A 50 13.37 -1.83 -11.29
C ALA A 50 14.29 -2.20 -10.13
N ALA A 51 14.94 -3.36 -10.22
CA ALA A 51 15.83 -3.85 -9.17
C ALA A 51 16.67 -2.65 -8.75
N SER A 52 16.58 -2.26 -7.46
CA SER A 52 17.49 -1.27 -6.94
C SER A 52 18.87 -1.87 -7.15
N GLY A 53 19.61 -1.37 -8.14
CA GLY A 53 21.03 -1.62 -8.27
C GLY A 53 21.62 -1.30 -6.91
N SER A 54 22.11 -2.34 -6.23
CA SER A 54 22.80 -2.17 -4.99
C SER A 54 24.04 -1.32 -5.29
N VAL A 55 24.13 -0.12 -4.73
CA VAL A 55 25.33 0.76 -4.85
C VAL A 55 26.46 0.24 -3.94
N VAL A 56 26.53 -1.07 -3.76
CA VAL A 56 27.63 -1.75 -3.08
C VAL A 56 28.24 -2.72 -4.09
N ASP A 57 29.07 -2.17 -4.97
CA ASP A 57 30.35 -2.74 -5.38
C ASP A 57 30.99 -1.81 -6.45
N ALA A 58 32.21 -1.40 -6.15
CA ALA A 58 33.24 -0.74 -6.98
C ALA A 58 33.00 0.72 -7.44
#